data_AF-A0AAD7FNH9-F1
#
_entry.id   AF-A0AAD7FNH9-F1
#
_cell.length_a   1.000
_cell.length_b   1.000
_cell.length_c   1.000
_cell.angle_alpha   90.00
_cell.angle_beta   90.00
_cell.angle_gamma   90.00
#
_symmetry.space_group_name_H-M   'P 1'
#
loop_
_entity.id
_entity.type
_entity.pdbx_description
1 polymer ?
#
loop_
_entity_poly.entity_id
_entity_poly.type
_entity_poly.pdbx_seq_one_letter_code
_entity_poly.pdbx_strand_id
1 'polypeptide(L)'
;MLRIRSEHAIGFLKGRFHSLKHLRVNIRDEATHKIATYWVSACIGIHAFALRSEAQERAADFDSDDPDPFIAEGLSSTDDDSEG
;
A
#
# COMPACT_ATOMS: atom_id res chain seq x y z
N MET A 1 6.93 -23.98 -0.32
CA MET A 1 6.05 -22.85 0.07
C MET A 1 6.79 -21.69 0.71
N LEU A 2 7.61 -21.91 1.75
CA LEU A 2 8.28 -20.83 2.50
C LEU A 2 9.19 -19.95 1.61
N ARG A 3 10.07 -20.56 0.82
CA ARG A 3 10.97 -19.86 -0.11
C ARG A 3 10.25 -18.97 -1.13
N ILE A 4 9.17 -19.47 -1.72
CA ILE A 4 8.36 -18.74 -2.71
C ILE A 4 7.77 -17.47 -2.08
N ARG A 5 7.18 -17.58 -0.89
CA ARG A 5 6.64 -16.42 -0.16
C ARG A 5 7.74 -15.43 0.23
N SER A 6 8.89 -15.91 0.66
CA SER A 6 10.04 -15.06 0.99
C SER A 6 10.59 -14.31 -0.23
N GLU A 7 10.70 -14.98 -1.38
CA GLU A 7 11.14 -14.35 -2.64
C GLU A 7 10.15 -13.28 -3.12
N HIS A 8 8.84 -13.56 -3.06
CA HIS A 8 7.81 -12.57 -3.39
C HIS A 8 7.83 -11.37 -2.43
N ALA A 9 7.93 -11.62 -1.13
CA ALA A 9 7.98 -10.55 -0.13
C ALA A 9 9.20 -9.65 -0.33
N ILE A 10 10.39 -10.23 -0.57
CA ILE A 10 11.61 -9.47 -0.87
C ILE A 10 11.49 -8.70 -2.18
N GLY A 11 10.91 -9.31 -3.23
CA GLY A 11 10.67 -8.66 -4.51
C GLY A 11 9.77 -7.43 -4.37
N PHE A 12 8.67 -7.58 -3.64
CA PHE A 12 7.75 -6.49 -3.33
C PHE A 12 8.44 -5.38 -2.53
N LEU A 13 9.16 -5.75 -1.47
CA LEU A 13 9.83 -4.80 -0.59
C LEU A 13 10.94 -4.01 -1.33
N LYS A 14 11.71 -4.68 -2.21
CA LYS A 14 12.70 -4.02 -3.08
C LYS A 14 12.08 -3.10 -4.12
N GLY A 15 10.86 -3.40 -4.58
CA GLY A 15 10.10 -2.53 -5.49
C GLY A 15 9.62 -1.24 -4.81
N ARG A 16 9.30 -1.30 -3.51
CA ARG A 16 8.87 -0.13 -2.72
C ARG A 16 10.03 0.66 -2.11
N PHE A 17 11.07 -0.01 -1.63
CA PHE A 17 12.22 0.61 -0.99
C PHE A 17 13.48 0.47 -1.84
N HIS A 18 13.79 1.52 -2.60
CA HIS A 18 14.99 1.57 -3.43
C HIS A 18 16.29 1.39 -2.59
N SER A 19 16.25 1.73 -1.30
CA SER A 19 17.33 1.50 -0.34
C SER A 19 17.71 0.02 -0.17
N LEU A 20 16.77 -0.91 -0.39
CA LEU A 20 17.04 -2.35 -0.35
C LEU A 20 17.57 -2.90 -1.68
N LYS A 21 17.25 -2.25 -2.81
CA LYS A 21 17.77 -2.64 -4.14
C LYS A 21 19.27 -2.35 -4.25
N HIS A 22 19.73 -1.29 -3.60
CA HIS A 22 21.13 -0.89 -3.55
C HIS A 22 21.62 -0.80 -2.10
N LEU A 23 21.30 -1.79 -1.26
CA LEU A 23 21.79 -1.80 0.12
C LEU A 23 23.32 -1.94 0.12
N ARG A 24 24.02 -0.81 0.29
CA ARG A 24 25.49 -0.74 0.29
C ARG A 24 26.06 -1.03 1.68
N VAL A 25 25.70 -2.17 2.26
CA VAL A 25 26.31 -2.65 3.50
C VAL A 25 27.31 -3.74 3.14
N ASN A 26 28.59 -3.49 3.40
CA ASN A 26 29.62 -4.50 3.26
C ASN A 26 29.64 -5.36 4.53
N ILE A 27 29.20 -6.62 4.41
CA ILE A 27 29.10 -7.54 5.54
C ILE A 27 30.49 -8.15 5.77
N ARG A 28 31.19 -7.67 6.80
CA ARG A 28 32.55 -8.09 7.13
C ARG A 28 32.67 -8.67 8.53
N ASP A 29 31.71 -8.37 9.39
CA ASP A 29 31.72 -8.68 10.81
C ASP A 29 30.28 -8.76 11.33
N GLU A 30 30.14 -9.20 12.58
CA GLU A 30 28.83 -9.38 13.20
C GLU A 30 28.04 -8.06 13.32
N ALA A 31 28.71 -6.93 13.57
CA ALA A 31 28.04 -5.65 13.71
C ALA A 31 27.50 -5.16 12.34
N THR A 32 28.29 -5.27 11.28
CA THR A 32 27.81 -4.93 9.92
C THR A 32 26.67 -5.85 9.45
N HIS A 33 26.72 -7.13 9.82
CA HIS A 33 25.61 -8.05 9.58
C HIS A 33 24.33 -7.65 10.35
N LYS A 34 24.46 -7.27 11.63
CA LYS A 34 23.33 -6.78 12.44
C LYS A 34 22.72 -5.51 11.84
N ILE A 35 23.54 -4.57 11.36
CA ILE A 35 23.08 -3.35 10.70
C ILE A 35 22.25 -3.69 9.45
N ALA A 36 22.74 -4.59 8.60
CA ALA A 36 21.97 -5.03 7.42
C ALA A 36 20.62 -5.65 7.83
N THR A 37 20.62 -6.46 8.89
CA THR A 37 19.41 -7.11 9.40
C THR A 37 18.41 -6.09 9.96
N TYR A 38 18.86 -5.13 10.77
CA TYR A 38 18.02 -4.06 11.30
C TYR A 38 17.43 -3.19 10.19
N TRP A 39 18.20 -2.92 9.14
CA TRP A 39 17.71 -2.18 7.98
C TRP A 39 16.54 -2.90 7.29
N VAL A 40 16.68 -4.21 7.06
CA VAL A 40 15.62 -5.03 6.50
C VAL A 40 14.38 -5.05 7.41
N SER A 41 14.57 -5.25 8.72
CA SER A 41 13.48 -5.24 9.70
C SER A 41 12.76 -3.89 9.75
N ALA A 42 13.49 -2.77 9.69
CA ALA A 42 12.92 -1.43 9.63
C ALA A 42 12.08 -1.24 8.36
N CYS A 43 12.57 -1.67 7.20
CA CYS A 43 11.79 -1.62 5.95
C CYS A 43 10.51 -2.45 6.04
N ILE A 44 10.53 -3.62 6.69
CA ILE A 44 9.32 -4.45 6.91
C ILE A 44 8.33 -3.69 7.80
N GLY A 45 8.78 -3.10 8.90
CA GLY A 45 7.93 -2.33 9.81
C GLY A 45 7.29 -1.11 9.12
N ILE A 46 8.08 -0.33 8.39
CA ILE A 46 7.60 0.83 7.62
C ILE A 46 6.61 0.38 6.55
N HIS A 47 6.88 -0.73 5.86
CA HIS A 47 5.96 -1.27 4.87
C HIS A 47 4.60 -1.62 5.46
N ALA A 48 4.60 -2.33 6.59
CA ALA A 48 3.37 -2.72 7.27
C ALA A 48 2.58 -1.50 7.76
N PHE A 49 3.26 -0.47 8.26
CA PHE A 49 2.63 0.79 8.65
C PHE A 49 2.01 1.51 7.46
N ALA A 50 2.76 1.67 6.37
CA ALA A 50 2.26 2.32 5.16
C ALA A 50 1.04 1.59 4.58
N LEU A 51 1.07 0.26 4.52
CA LEU A 51 -0.07 -0.54 4.07
C LEU A 51 -1.32 -0.32 4.93
N ARG A 52 -1.14 -0.15 6.25
CA ARG A 52 -2.24 0.16 7.17
C ARG A 52 -2.80 1.57 6.94
N SER A 53 -1.93 2.55 6.71
CA SER A 53 -2.32 3.94 6.38
C SER A 53 -3.12 3.97 5.07
N GLU A 54 -2.58 3.36 4.00
CA GLU A 54 -3.25 3.27 2.70
C GLU A 54 -4.63 2.60 2.81
N ALA A 55 -4.75 1.56 3.64
CA ALA A 55 -6.02 0.88 3.88
C ALA A 55 -7.03 1.76 4.63
N GLN A 56 -6.57 2.55 5.61
CA GLN A 56 -7.42 3.46 6.37
C GLN A 56 -7.90 4.63 5.50
N GLU A 57 -7.01 5.21 4.69
CA GLU A 57 -7.36 6.27 3.72
C GLU A 57 -8.40 5.76 2.73
N ARG A 58 -8.18 4.56 2.15
CA ARG A 58 -9.17 3.96 1.24
C ARG A 58 -10.51 3.70 1.93
N ALA A 59 -10.52 3.27 3.19
CA ALA A 59 -11.78 3.07 3.91
C ALA A 59 -12.51 4.39 4.15
N ALA A 60 -11.80 5.48 4.41
CA ALA A 60 -12.38 6.81 4.57
C ALA A 60 -12.96 7.37 3.26
N ASP A 61 -12.31 7.13 2.11
CA ASP A 61 -12.84 7.50 0.79
C ASP A 61 -14.10 6.72 0.39
N PHE A 62 -14.34 5.54 0.98
CA PHE A 62 -15.56 4.76 0.75
C PHE A 62 -16.74 5.23 1.62
N ASP A 63 -16.49 5.92 2.74
CA ASP A 63 -17.53 6.46 3.62
C ASP A 63 -18.04 7.85 3.17
N SER A 64 -17.44 8.46 2.14
CA SER A 64 -17.99 9.66 1.50
C SER A 64 -19.08 9.27 0.50
N ASP A 65 -20.22 8.81 1.01
CA ASP A 65 -21.48 8.63 0.27
C ASP A 65 -22.17 9.98 -0.03
N ASP A 66 -21.41 11.05 -0.28
CA ASP A 66 -21.99 12.26 -0.87
C ASP A 66 -22.03 12.05 -2.40
N PRO A 67 -23.22 11.85 -3.00
CA PRO A 67 -23.32 11.68 -4.43
C PRO A 67 -22.77 12.94 -5.12
N ASP A 68 -21.89 12.74 -6.10
CA ASP A 68 -21.40 13.81 -6.95
C ASP A 68 -22.62 14.59 -7.50
N PRO A 69 -22.70 15.92 -7.25
CA PRO A 69 -23.82 16.74 -7.71
C PRO A 69 -24.15 16.57 -9.19
N PHE A 70 -23.14 16.30 -10.03
CA PHE A 70 -23.32 16.04 -11.46
C PHE A 70 -24.09 14.73 -11.74
N ILE A 71 -23.88 13.69 -10.93
CA ILE A 71 -24.57 12.39 -11.05
C ILE A 71 -26.00 12.47 -10.49
N ALA A 72 -26.19 13.24 -9.41
CA ALA A 72 -27.51 13.45 -8.79
C ALA A 72 -28.49 14.18 -9.74
N GLU A 73 -28.01 15.18 -10.49
CA GLU A 73 -28.83 15.93 -11.46
C GLU A 73 -29.31 15.05 -12.62
N GLY A 74 -28.50 14.08 -13.05
CA GLY A 74 -28.87 13.11 -14.09
C GLY A 74 -29.97 12.14 -13.68
N LEU A 75 -30.01 11.73 -12.40
CA LEU A 75 -31.05 10.83 -11.86
C LEU A 75 -32.37 11.57 -11.58
N SER A 76 -32.29 12.86 -11.19
CA SER A 76 -33.45 13.73 -11.01
C SER A 76 -34.24 13.96 -12.29
N SER A 77 -33.62 13.79 -13.46
CA SER A 77 -34.23 14.13 -14.75
C SER A 77 -35.03 12.98 -15.37
N THR A 78 -35.11 11.82 -14.72
CA THR A 78 -35.72 10.59 -15.26
C THR A 78 -37.10 10.22 -14.70
N ASP A 79 -37.67 11.01 -13.79
CA ASP A 79 -38.94 10.67 -13.11
C ASP A 79 -40.21 11.34 -13.69
N ASP A 80 -40.19 11.89 -14.91
CA ASP A 80 -41.39 12.56 -15.47
C ASP A 80 -41.77 12.14 -16.91
N ASP A 81 -41.66 10.85 -17.23
CA ASP A 81 -42.24 10.27 -18.46
C ASP A 81 -42.84 8.88 -18.18
N SER A 82 -43.82 8.80 -17.30
CA SER A 82 -44.79 7.70 -17.27
C SER A 82 -46.04 8.10 -16.49
N GLU A 83 -47.03 8.66 -17.18
CA GLU A 83 -48.43 8.28 -16.99
C GLU A 83 -49.32 8.75 -18.16
N GLY A 84 -49.88 7.77 -18.88
CA GLY A 84 -51.27 7.75 -19.37
C GLY A 84 -51.72 8.75 -20.42
#